data_AF-A0A259CFW5-F1
#
_entry.id   AF-A0A259CFW5-F1
#
_cell.length_a   1.000
_cell.length_b   1.000
_cell.length_c   1.000
_cell.angle_alpha   90.00
_cell.angle_beta   90.00
_cell.angle_gamma   90.00
#
_symmetry.space_group_name_H-M   'P 1'
#
loop_
_entity.id
_entity.type
_entity.pdbx_description
1 polymer ?
#
loop_
_entity_poly.entity_id
_entity_poly.type
_entity_poly.pdbx_seq_one_letter_code
_entity_poly.pdbx_strand_id
1 'polypeptide(L)'
;ILEIILRDEIGHVFIGNRWFNFLCAKDNLSPITTYRDLARQYRAPTLRGPFNIEARQQAGFTQEELKILGVMSEPQATTCG
;
A
#
# COMPACT_ATOMS: atom_id res chain seq x y z
N ILE A 1 10.91 -10.46 -18.49
CA ILE A 1 10.16 -11.38 -17.60
C ILE A 1 9.70 -10.66 -16.33
N LEU A 2 10.59 -10.08 -15.53
CA LEU A 2 10.21 -9.35 -14.29
C LEU A 2 9.22 -8.19 -14.50
N GLU A 3 9.30 -7.48 -15.62
CA GLU A 3 8.37 -6.39 -15.97
C GLU A 3 6.93 -6.87 -16.18
N ILE A 4 6.75 -8.07 -16.75
CA ILE A 4 5.43 -8.66 -16.97
C ILE A 4 4.80 -8.99 -15.62
N ILE A 5 5.58 -9.61 -14.72
CA ILE A 5 5.15 -9.92 -13.35
C ILE A 5 4.76 -8.63 -12.62
N LEU A 6 5.60 -7.59 -12.70
CA LEU A 6 5.31 -6.30 -12.05
C LEU A 6 3.99 -5.69 -12.54
N ARG A 7 3.73 -5.71 -13.85
CA ARG A 7 2.49 -5.19 -14.43
C ARG A 7 1.27 -5.97 -13.96
N ASP A 8 1.37 -7.30 -13.93
CA ASP A 8 0.28 -8.17 -13.47
C ASP A 8 -0.01 -7.92 -11.97
N GLU A 9 1.03 -7.78 -11.15
CA GLU A 9 0.89 -7.48 -9.73
C GLU A 9 0.29 -6.09 -9.49
N ILE A 10 0.63 -5.06 -10.29
CA ILE A 10 -0.03 -3.75 -10.21
C ILE A 10 -1.53 -3.88 -10.45
N GLY A 11 -1.93 -4.61 -11.49
CA GLY A 11 -3.34 -4.85 -11.81
C GLY A 11 -4.06 -5.62 -10.70
N HIS A 12 -3.41 -6.65 -10.14
CA HIS A 12 -3.96 -7.45 -9.06
C HIS A 12 -4.19 -6.63 -7.79
N VAL A 13 -3.18 -5.84 -7.39
CA VAL A 13 -3.28 -4.96 -6.22
C VAL A 13 -4.32 -3.85 -6.43
N PHE A 14 -4.41 -3.29 -7.64
CA PHE A 14 -5.44 -2.30 -7.97
C PHE A 14 -6.86 -2.83 -7.74
N ILE A 15 -7.16 -4.03 -8.24
CA ILE A 15 -8.49 -4.64 -8.10
C ILE A 15 -8.79 -4.87 -6.61
N GLY A 16 -7.83 -5.39 -5.85
CA GLY A 16 -7.97 -5.61 -4.41
C GLY A 16 -8.23 -4.30 -3.65
N ASN A 17 -7.42 -3.28 -3.91
CA ASN A 17 -7.54 -1.96 -3.28
C ASN A 17 -8.90 -1.30 -3.58
N ARG A 18 -9.38 -1.41 -4.82
CA ARG A 18 -10.70 -0.90 -5.23
C ARG A 18 -11.84 -1.56 -4.46
N TRP A 19 -11.86 -2.88 -4.39
CA TRP A 19 -12.92 -3.61 -3.66
C TRP A 19 -12.86 -3.37 -2.17
N PHE A 20 -11.66 -3.32 -1.59
CA PHE A 20 -11.49 -3.03 -0.18
C PHE A 20 -12.05 -1.65 0.19
N ASN A 21 -11.71 -0.61 -0.58
CA ASN A 21 -12.24 0.73 -0.38
C ASN A 21 -13.75 0.81 -0.59
N PHE A 22 -14.29 0.12 -1.60
CA PHE A 22 -15.73 0.04 -1.83
C PHE A 22 -16.47 -0.57 -0.63
N LEU A 23 -15.96 -1.66 -0.07
CA LEU A 23 -16.56 -2.30 1.12
C LEU A 23 -16.45 -1.42 2.36
N CYS A 24 -15.30 -0.78 2.59
CA CYS A 24 -15.14 0.17 3.68
C CYS A 24 -16.13 1.34 3.56
N ALA A 25 -16.30 1.91 2.37
CA ALA A 25 -17.26 2.98 2.13
C ALA A 25 -18.71 2.52 2.37
N LYS A 26 -19.05 1.32 1.90
CA LYS A 26 -20.38 0.72 2.11
C LYS A 26 -20.71 0.53 3.60
N ASP A 27 -19.73 0.13 4.39
CA ASP A 27 -19.90 -0.15 5.81
C ASP A 27 -19.54 1.07 6.71
N ASN A 28 -19.29 2.24 6.10
CA ASN A 28 -18.88 3.47 6.77
C ASN A 28 -17.63 3.31 7.68
N LEU A 29 -16.66 2.53 7.20
CA LEU A 29 -15.39 2.24 7.86
C LEU A 29 -14.25 3.08 7.26
N SER A 30 -13.26 3.41 8.08
CA SER A 30 -12.01 4.01 7.61
C SER A 30 -11.11 2.92 6.99
N PRO A 31 -10.77 2.97 5.69
CA PRO A 31 -9.96 1.94 5.04
C PRO A 31 -8.60 1.72 5.73
N ILE A 32 -7.95 2.80 6.15
CA ILE A 32 -6.65 2.77 6.83
C ILE A 32 -6.73 2.04 8.17
N THR A 33 -7.71 2.39 9.00
CA THR A 33 -7.88 1.78 10.33
C THR A 33 -8.27 0.32 10.18
N THR A 34 -9.25 0.03 9.31
CA THR A 34 -9.70 -1.33 9.02
C THR A 34 -8.57 -2.21 8.49
N TYR A 35 -7.74 -1.69 7.58
CA TYR A 35 -6.58 -2.43 7.08
C TYR A 35 -5.61 -2.76 8.22
N ARG A 36 -5.29 -1.80 9.09
CA ARG A 36 -4.37 -2.00 10.22
C ARG A 36 -4.91 -3.04 11.20
N ASP A 37 -6.19 -3.02 11.48
CA ASP A 37 -6.83 -3.95 12.41
C ASP A 37 -6.88 -5.36 11.83
N LEU A 38 -7.27 -5.51 10.56
CA LEU A 38 -7.26 -6.79 9.86
C LEU A 38 -5.84 -7.36 9.73
N ALA A 39 -4.85 -6.51 9.40
CA ALA A 39 -3.45 -6.92 9.31
C ALA A 39 -2.94 -7.48 10.65
N ARG A 40 -3.32 -6.87 11.78
CA ARG A 40 -3.02 -7.39 13.11
C ARG A 40 -3.78 -8.69 13.41
N GLN A 41 -5.09 -8.70 13.17
CA GLN A 41 -5.96 -9.85 13.45
C GLN A 41 -5.49 -11.11 12.73
N TYR A 42 -5.15 -10.99 11.45
CA TYR A 42 -4.71 -12.11 10.62
C TYR A 42 -3.18 -12.28 10.58
N ARG A 43 -2.44 -11.55 11.41
CA ARG A 43 -0.97 -11.61 11.52
C ARG A 43 -0.29 -11.49 10.16
N ALA A 44 -0.77 -10.54 9.36
CA ALA A 44 -0.21 -10.26 8.05
C ALA A 44 1.30 -9.94 8.20
N PRO A 45 2.14 -10.46 7.29
CA PRO A 45 3.57 -10.22 7.36
C PRO A 45 3.88 -8.73 7.27
N THR A 46 4.85 -8.28 8.07
CA THR A 46 5.34 -6.90 7.99
C THR A 46 5.84 -6.62 6.58
N LEU A 47 5.37 -5.52 6.01
CA LEU A 47 5.83 -5.05 4.71
C LEU A 47 7.34 -4.78 4.78
N ARG A 48 8.13 -5.49 3.97
CA ARG A 48 9.58 -5.30 3.88
C ARG A 48 9.89 -4.37 2.72
N GLY A 49 10.67 -3.33 2.97
CA GLY A 49 11.17 -2.42 1.94
C GLY A 49 12.35 -3.00 1.15
N PRO A 50 12.77 -2.32 0.05
CA PRO A 50 12.23 -1.06 -0.47
C PRO A 50 10.93 -1.23 -1.26
N PHE A 51 10.03 -0.24 -1.19
CA PHE A 51 8.75 -0.28 -1.90
C PHE A 51 8.82 0.45 -3.24
N ASN A 52 8.20 -0.12 -4.28
CA ASN A 52 7.97 0.58 -5.53
C ASN A 52 6.76 1.54 -5.36
N ILE A 53 7.05 2.81 -5.07
CA ILE A 53 6.04 3.85 -4.84
C ILE A 53 5.21 4.10 -6.08
N GLU A 54 5.84 4.16 -7.26
CA GLU A 54 5.17 4.38 -8.53
C GLU A 54 4.15 3.26 -8.81
N ALA A 55 4.55 2.00 -8.65
CA ALA A 55 3.66 0.85 -8.80
C ALA A 55 2.45 0.91 -7.84
N ARG A 56 2.64 1.39 -6.60
CA ARG A 56 1.53 1.56 -5.65
C ARG A 56 0.61 2.71 -6.03
N GLN A 57 1.14 3.82 -6.53
CA GLN A 57 0.31 4.90 -7.06
C GLN A 57 -0.53 4.42 -8.25
N GLN A 58 0.08 3.65 -9.16
CA GLN A 58 -0.63 2.99 -10.27
C GLN A 58 -1.68 1.98 -9.78
N ALA A 59 -1.44 1.32 -8.65
CA ALA A 59 -2.40 0.45 -7.98
C ALA A 59 -3.49 1.22 -7.19
N GLY A 60 -3.54 2.54 -7.29
CA GLY A 60 -4.62 3.38 -6.74
C GLY A 60 -4.44 3.79 -5.28
N PHE A 61 -3.23 3.67 -4.71
CA PHE A 61 -2.93 4.25 -3.40
C PHE A 61 -2.67 5.75 -3.53
N THR A 62 -3.30 6.54 -2.67
CA THR A 62 -3.04 7.97 -2.53
C THR A 62 -1.72 8.22 -1.80
N GLN A 63 -1.14 9.41 -1.98
CA GLN A 63 0.09 9.79 -1.27
C GLN A 63 -0.09 9.75 0.25
N GLU A 64 -1.26 10.14 0.77
CA GLU A 64 -1.52 10.11 2.21
C GLU A 64 -1.61 8.69 2.74
N GLU A 65 -2.25 7.76 2.02
CA GLU A 65 -2.26 6.35 2.39
C GLU A 65 -0.84 5.75 2.42
N LEU A 66 0.01 6.10 1.44
CA LEU A 66 1.38 5.63 1.37
C LEU A 66 2.25 6.15 2.52
N LYS A 67 2.04 7.40 2.97
CA LYS A 67 2.67 7.93 4.18
C LYS A 67 2.21 7.19 5.43
N ILE A 68 0.90 6.98 5.59
CA ILE A 68 0.33 6.32 6.76
C ILE A 68 0.76 4.85 6.87
N LEU A 69 0.96 4.18 5.73
CA LEU A 69 1.46 2.80 5.68
C LEU A 69 2.97 2.68 5.94
N GLY A 70 3.68 3.80 6.16
CA GLY A 70 5.13 3.82 6.36
C GLY A 70 5.92 3.44 5.10
N VAL A 71 5.26 3.50 3.94
CA VAL A 71 5.85 3.17 2.64
C VAL A 71 6.65 4.35 2.10
N MET A 72 6.24 5.58 2.43
CA MET A 72 7.03 6.79 2.27
C MET A 72 7.67 7.17 3.61
N SER A 73 9.00 7.07 3.71
CA SER A 73 9.77 7.76 4.75
C SER A 73 10.29 9.09 4.19
N GLU A 74 10.43 10.14 5.01
CA GLU A 74 11.16 11.35 4.63
C GLU A 74 12.57 10.99 4.10
N PRO A 75 13.16 11.78 3.19
CA PRO A 75 14.49 11.49 2.67
C PRO A 75 15.47 11.40 3.84
N GLN A 76 16.18 10.28 3.99
CA GLN A 76 17.34 10.22 4.87
C GLN A 76 18.32 11.30 4.38
N ALA A 77 18.49 12.34 5.20
CA ALA A 77 19.52 13.34 4.98
C ALA A 77 20.85 12.61 4.83
N THR A 78 21.44 12.68 3.64
CA THR A 78 22.80 12.25 3.36
C THR A 78 23.74 13.05 4.27
N THR A 79 24.13 12.50 5.41
CA THR A 79 25.31 12.99 6.14
C THR A 79 26.53 12.63 5.30
N CYS A 80 27.06 13.62 4.59
CA CYS A 80 28.37 13.56 3.97
C CYS A 80 29.42 13.63 5.11
N GLY A 81 30.29 12.61 5.18
CA GLY A 81 31.44 12.54 6.07
C GLY A 81 32.66 12.09 5.28
#